data_AF-A0A414DCQ7-F1
#
_entry.id   AF-A0A414DCQ7-F1
#
_cell.length_a   1.000
_cell.length_b   1.000
_cell.length_c   1.000
_cell.angle_alpha   90.00
_cell.angle_beta   90.00
_cell.angle_gamma   90.00
#
_symmetry.space_group_name_H-M   'P 1'
#
loop_
_entity.id
_entity.type
_entity.pdbx_description
1 polymer ?
#
loop_
_entity_poly.entity_id
_entity_poly.type
_entity_poly.pdbx_seq_one_letter_code
_entity_poly.pdbx_strand_id
1 'polypeptide(L)' 'MKLMSAKNKFQKNHTKFVAFLNRCFAGGLKEGTIIEITVTNPGEAPITSNIKVQQSDLELLEELKEMGR' A
#
# COMPACT_ATOMS: atom_id res chain seq x y z
N MET A 1 -14.64 13.50 12.33
CA MET A 1 -13.75 13.54 13.52
C MET A 1 -13.15 12.18 13.88
N LYS A 2 -13.94 11.09 14.00
CA LYS A 2 -13.45 9.73 14.33
C LYS A 2 -12.38 9.16 13.38
N LEU A 3 -12.55 9.42 12.07
CA LEU A 3 -11.62 8.96 11.02
C LEU A 3 -10.25 9.63 11.10
N MET A 4 -10.20 10.92 11.43
CA MET A 4 -8.94 11.68 11.59
C MET A 4 -8.13 11.18 12.81
N SER A 5 -8.81 10.89 13.92
CA SER A 5 -8.16 10.34 15.10
C SER A 5 -7.61 8.93 14.86
N ALA A 6 -8.35 8.09 14.13
CA ALA A 6 -7.89 6.74 13.75
C ALA A 6 -6.67 6.80 12.81
N LYS A 7 -6.70 7.69 11.81
CA LYS A 7 -5.57 7.92 10.89
C LYS A 7 -4.31 8.35 11.64
N ASN A 8 -4.43 9.29 12.57
CA ASN A 8 -3.30 9.77 13.37
C ASN A 8 -2.72 8.66 14.27
N LYS A 9 -3.57 7.84 14.90
CA LYS A 9 -3.13 6.70 15.72
C LYS A 9 -2.41 5.66 14.86
N PHE A 10 -2.93 5.35 13.67
CA PHE A 10 -2.30 4.44 12.73
C PHE A 10 -0.90 4.93 12.29
N GLN A 11 -0.77 6.20 11.91
CA GLN A 11 0.51 6.79 11.54
C GLN A 11 1.54 6.76 12.67
N LYS A 12 1.10 7.00 13.92
CA LYS A 12 1.97 6.91 15.10
C LYS A 12 2.43 5.48 15.38
N ASN A 13 1.53 4.50 15.26
CA ASN A 13 1.86 3.10 15.50
C ASN A 13 2.77 2.50 14.42
N HIS A 14 2.69 3.02 13.18
CA HIS A 14 3.33 2.40 12.01
C HIS A 14 4.18 3.40 11.20
N THR A 15 4.99 4.23 11.87
CA THR A 15 5.74 5.31 11.21
C THR A 15 6.63 4.83 10.07
N LYS A 16 7.32 3.69 10.24
CA LYS A 16 8.15 3.08 9.18
C LYS A 16 7.33 2.60 7.98
N PHE A 17 6.19 1.97 8.23
CA PHE A 17 5.32 1.45 7.17
C PHE A 17 4.71 2.59 6.35
N VAL A 18 4.27 3.67 7.00
CA VAL A 18 3.75 4.86 6.30
C VAL A 18 4.84 5.51 5.46
N ALA A 19 6.07 5.64 5.99
CA ALA A 19 7.20 6.17 5.23
C ALA A 19 7.53 5.29 4.00
N PHE A 20 7.48 3.96 4.17
CA PHE A 20 7.66 3.00 3.08
C PHE A 20 6.58 3.17 2.00
N LEU A 21 5.30 3.18 2.36
CA LEU A 21 4.21 3.41 1.41
C LEU A 21 4.41 4.74 0.66
N ASN A 22 4.68 5.82 1.39
CA ASN A 22 4.94 7.12 0.76
C ASN A 22 6.10 7.03 -0.23
N ARG A 23 7.20 6.35 0.09
CA ARG A 23 8.35 6.23 -0.82
C ARG A 23 8.05 5.37 -2.04
N CYS A 24 7.30 4.28 -1.89
CA CYS A 24 6.90 3.40 -2.97
C CYS A 24 5.92 4.08 -3.93
N PHE A 25 4.92 4.79 -3.40
CA PHE A 25 3.87 5.39 -4.19
C PHE A 25 4.18 6.82 -4.69
N ALA A 26 5.04 7.59 -3.99
CA ALA A 26 5.45 8.92 -4.46
C ALA A 26 6.33 8.89 -5.70
N GLY A 27 7.06 7.79 -5.92
CA GLY A 27 7.84 7.58 -7.15
C GLY A 27 7.05 7.02 -8.32
N GLY A 28 5.78 6.66 -8.10
CA GLY A 28 4.98 5.85 -9.03
C GLY A 28 5.47 4.40 -9.09
N LEU A 29 4.55 3.45 -8.91
CA LEU A 29 4.84 2.07 -9.28
C LEU A 29 4.95 2.01 -10.82
N LYS A 30 5.93 1.25 -11.32
CA LYS A 30 6.12 1.05 -12.76
C LYS A 30 5.65 -0.34 -13.16
N GLU A 31 5.26 -0.51 -14.41
CA GLU A 31 5.01 -1.85 -14.96
C GLU A 31 6.22 -2.76 -14.70
N GLY A 32 5.94 -4.01 -14.32
CA GLY A 32 6.96 -4.98 -13.96
C GLY A 32 7.47 -4.87 -12.52
N THR A 33 7.04 -3.86 -11.75
CA THR A 33 7.34 -3.81 -10.30
C THR A 33 6.76 -5.04 -9.63
N ILE A 34 7.57 -5.76 -8.86
CA ILE A 34 7.11 -6.91 -8.06
C ILE A 34 6.87 -6.42 -6.64
N ILE A 35 5.64 -6.59 -6.16
CA ILE A 35 5.26 -6.34 -4.77
C ILE A 35 5.08 -7.70 -4.11
N GLU A 36 5.84 -7.96 -3.06
CA GLU A 36 5.66 -9.12 -2.21
C GLU A 36 5.00 -8.68 -0.90
N ILE A 37 3.97 -9.42 -0.49
CA ILE A 37 3.23 -9.18 0.74
C ILE A 37 3.32 -10.44 1.58
N THR A 38 3.92 -10.28 2.76
CA THR A 38 3.92 -11.32 3.79
C THR A 38 3.00 -10.91 4.93
N VAL A 39 2.09 -11.79 5.31
CA VAL A 39 1.23 -11.63 6.49
C VAL A 39 1.60 -12.71 7.49
N THR A 40 1.79 -12.32 8.74
CA THR A 40 2.07 -13.25 9.84
C THR A 40 1.10 -12.94 10.97
N ASN A 41 0.12 -13.83 11.16
CA ASN A 41 -0.76 -13.75 12.31
C ASN A 41 -0.05 -14.30 13.55
N PRO A 42 -0.39 -13.82 14.76
CA PRO A 42 0.17 -14.37 15.98
C PRO A 42 -0.07 -15.88 16.09
N GLY A 43 1.01 -16.67 16.19
CA GLY A 43 0.93 -18.13 16.34
C GLY A 43 0.74 -18.92 15.03
N GLU A 44 0.64 -18.24 13.89
CA GLU A 44 0.52 -18.88 12.57
C GLU A 44 1.82 -18.76 11.77
N ALA A 45 2.01 -19.68 10.82
CA ALA A 45 3.09 -19.56 9.86
C ALA A 45 2.86 -18.35 8.94
N PRO A 46 3.91 -17.63 8.52
CA PRO A 46 3.77 -16.55 7.54
C PRO A 46 3.18 -17.06 6.24
N ILE A 47 2.23 -16.31 5.67
CA ILE A 47 1.75 -16.50 4.31
C ILE A 47 2.33 -15.40 3.43
N THR A 48 2.85 -15.78 2.27
CA THR A 48 3.50 -14.86 1.34
C THR A 48 2.82 -14.95 -0.02
N SER A 49 2.55 -13.80 -0.62
CA SER A 49 2.08 -13.70 -2.00
C SER A 49 2.81 -12.58 -2.72
N ASN A 50 2.82 -12.62 -4.05
CA ASN A 50 3.37 -11.55 -4.85
C ASN A 50 2.43 -11.14 -5.99
N ILE A 51 2.59 -9.89 -6.42
CA ILE A 51 1.96 -9.35 -7.61
C ILE A 51 3.01 -8.65 -8.46
N LYS A 52 2.98 -8.90 -9.76
CA LYS A 52 3.73 -8.11 -10.74
C LYS A 52 2.79 -7.07 -11.32
N VAL A 53 3.06 -5.80 -11.05
CA VAL A 53 2.29 -4.66 -11.54
C VAL A 53 2.19 -4.72 -13.07
N GLN A 54 0.97 -4.78 -13.58
CA GLN A 54 0.67 -4.67 -15.00
C GLN A 54 0.31 -3.24 -15.37
N GLN A 55 0.41 -2.93 -16.66
CA GLN A 55 -0.01 -1.63 -17.18
C GLN A 55 -1.50 -1.32 -16.87
N SER A 56 -2.39 -2.32 -17.00
CA SER A 56 -3.81 -2.17 -16.66
C SER A 56 -4.07 -1.80 -15.20
N ASP A 57 -3.20 -2.21 -14.28
CA ASP A 57 -3.32 -1.87 -12.86
C ASP A 57 -2.96 -0.39 -12.61
N LEU A 58 -1.99 0.14 -13.37
CA LEU A 58 -1.58 1.53 -13.28
C LEU A 58 -2.68 2.46 -13.82
N GLU A 59 -3.27 2.09 -14.95
CA GLU A 59 -4.40 2.79 -15.56
C GLU A 59 -5.59 2.87 -14.60
N LEU A 60 -5.97 1.73 -14.00
CA LEU A 60 -7.03 1.69 -13.00
C LEU A 60 -6.73 2.60 -11.78
N LEU A 61 -5.48 2.62 -11.30
CA LEU A 61 -5.09 3.48 -10.18
C LEU A 61 -5.12 4.97 -10.54
N GLU A 62 -4.85 5.32 -11.78
CA GLU A 62 -4.94 6.69 -12.28
C GLU A 62 -6.41 7.13 -12.38
N GLU A 63 -7.28 6.30 -12.97
CA GLU A 63 -8.73 6.55 -13.03
C GLU A 63 -9.34 6.76 -11.63
N LEU A 64 -8.98 5.91 -10.66
CA LEU A 64 -9.47 6.03 -9.28
C LEU A 64 -9.00 7.32 -8.60
N LYS A 65 -7.79 7.82 -8.90
CA LYS A 65 -7.30 9.10 -8.38
C LYS A 65 -8.07 10.28 -8.96
N GLU A 66 -8.43 10.21 -10.23
CA GLU A 66 -9.21 11.26 -10.91
C GLU A 66 -10.65 11.32 -10.36
N MET A 67 -11.27 10.17 -10.10
CA MET A 67 -12.62 10.10 -9.52
C MET A 67 -12.70 10.62 -8.07
N GLY A 68 -11.62 10.51 -7.31
CA GLY A 68 -11.54 10.97 -5.91
C GLY A 68 -11.21 12.45 -5.75
N ARG A 69 -11.08 13.19 -6.85
CA ARG A 69 -10.67 14.59 -6.91
C ARG A 69 -11.87 15.51 -7.06
#